data_AF-A0A2B8A2Q1-F1
#
_entry.id   AF-A0A2B8A2Q1-F1
#
_cell.length_a   1.000
_cell.length_b   1.000
_cell.length_c   1.000
_cell.angle_alpha   90.00
_cell.angle_beta   90.00
_cell.angle_gamma   90.00
#
_symmetry.space_group_name_H-M   'P 1'
#
loop_
_entity.id
_entity.type
_entity.pdbx_description
1 polymer ?
#
loop_
_entity_poly.entity_id
_entity_poly.type
_entity_poly.pdbx_seq_one_letter_code
_entity_poly.pdbx_strand_id
1 'polypeptide(L)'
;MKQNNKTINIPSGDPKIIEKVINDFNSRYKTDFSIKSVENWDGVEFVTINSNSTTLTDIYLLGFYHGMEIQELRARGKVDW
;
A
#
# COMPACT_ATOMS: atom_id res chain seq x y z
N MET A 1 15.18 -15.07 -17.78
CA MET A 1 15.39 -13.67 -17.36
C MET A 1 14.98 -13.56 -15.89
N LYS A 2 15.84 -13.03 -15.00
CA LYS A 2 15.43 -12.77 -13.60
C LYS A 2 14.43 -11.61 -13.62
N GLN A 3 13.19 -11.85 -13.22
CA GLN A 3 12.25 -10.77 -12.93
C GLN A 3 12.82 -9.97 -11.75
N ASN A 4 13.17 -8.71 -12.01
CA ASN A 4 13.42 -7.76 -10.92
C ASN A 4 12.07 -7.41 -10.31
N ASN A 5 11.63 -8.18 -9.32
CA ASN A 5 10.46 -7.82 -8.53
C ASN A 5 10.78 -6.51 -7.81
N LYS A 6 10.21 -5.40 -8.31
CA LYS A 6 10.35 -4.11 -7.65
C LYS A 6 9.50 -4.17 -6.38
N THR A 7 10.16 -4.04 -5.24
CA THR A 7 9.49 -3.97 -3.95
C THR A 7 9.40 -2.55 -3.47
N ILE A 8 8.28 -2.21 -2.83
CA ILE A 8 8.04 -0.91 -2.23
C ILE A 8 7.68 -1.16 -0.76
N ASN A 9 8.29 -0.41 0.15
CA ASN A 9 8.00 -0.48 1.58
C ASN A 9 7.12 0.70 1.96
N ILE A 10 5.97 0.43 2.56
CA ILE A 10 4.98 1.44 2.92
C ILE A 10 4.82 1.44 4.44
N PRO A 11 5.12 2.55 5.14
CA PRO A 11 4.80 2.66 6.56
C PRO A 11 3.27 2.68 6.71
N SER A 12 2.73 1.77 7.50
CA SER A 12 1.29 1.49 7.54
C SER A 12 0.58 2.01 8.77
N GLY A 13 1.19 1.91 9.96
CA GLY A 13 0.51 2.09 11.25
C GLY A 13 -0.58 1.05 11.54
N ASP A 14 -1.27 0.55 10.52
CA ASP A 14 -2.14 -0.61 10.48
C ASP A 14 -2.06 -1.28 9.09
N PRO A 15 -1.45 -2.48 8.99
CA PRO A 15 -1.31 -3.22 7.73
C PRO A 15 -2.64 -3.51 7.01
N LYS A 16 -3.76 -3.60 7.74
CA LYS A 16 -5.08 -3.90 7.16
C LYS A 16 -5.60 -2.75 6.29
N ILE A 17 -5.22 -1.52 6.59
CA ILE A 17 -5.57 -0.36 5.77
C ILE A 17 -4.91 -0.49 4.40
N ILE A 18 -3.62 -0.86 4.38
CA ILE A 18 -2.88 -1.06 3.14
C ILE A 18 -3.44 -2.24 2.34
N GLU A 19 -3.78 -3.35 3.00
CA GLU A 19 -4.42 -4.49 2.35
C GLU A 19 -5.72 -4.11 1.66
N LYS A 20 -6.59 -3.36 2.34
CA LYS A 20 -7.82 -2.82 1.76
C LYS A 20 -7.53 -1.96 0.53
N VAL A 21 -6.62 -0.98 0.66
CA VAL A 21 -6.28 -0.05 -0.42
C VAL A 21 -5.74 -0.80 -1.64
N ILE A 22 -4.86 -1.79 -1.45
CA ILE A 22 -4.30 -2.60 -2.55
C ILE A 22 -5.41 -3.39 -3.25
N ASN A 23 -6.28 -4.04 -2.50
CA ASN A 23 -7.37 -4.84 -3.06
C ASN A 23 -8.34 -3.98 -3.88
N ASP A 24 -8.73 -2.83 -3.35
CA ASP A 24 -9.61 -1.88 -4.03
C ASP A 24 -8.94 -1.30 -5.29
N PHE A 25 -7.65 -0.94 -5.18
CA PHE A 25 -6.89 -0.37 -6.28
C PHE A 25 -6.70 -1.37 -7.42
N ASN A 26 -6.28 -2.60 -7.13
CA ASN A 26 -6.13 -3.67 -8.11
C ASN A 26 -7.46 -3.99 -8.80
N SER A 27 -8.56 -4.05 -8.05
CA SER A 27 -9.89 -4.30 -8.61
C SER A 27 -10.31 -3.20 -9.60
N ARG A 28 -10.03 -1.93 -9.26
CA ARG A 28 -10.43 -0.75 -10.03
C ARG A 28 -9.56 -0.51 -11.27
N TYR A 29 -8.25 -0.58 -11.12
CA TYR A 29 -7.27 -0.21 -12.14
C TYR A 29 -6.67 -1.42 -12.87
N LYS A 30 -7.06 -2.64 -12.49
CA LYS A 30 -6.55 -3.90 -13.08
C LYS A 30 -5.03 -4.04 -12.98
N THR A 31 -4.47 -3.59 -11.86
CA THR A 31 -3.06 -3.75 -11.50
C THR A 31 -2.80 -5.05 -10.73
N ASP A 32 -1.53 -5.38 -10.52
CA ASP A 32 -1.07 -6.64 -9.91
C ASP A 32 -0.24 -6.46 -8.62
N PHE A 33 -0.49 -5.38 -7.87
CA PHE A 33 0.17 -5.19 -6.58
C PHE A 33 -0.15 -6.35 -5.64
N SER A 34 0.84 -6.85 -4.91
CA SER A 34 0.62 -7.91 -3.91
C SER A 34 1.43 -7.65 -2.66
N ILE A 35 0.85 -7.97 -1.49
CA ILE A 35 1.59 -7.92 -0.23
C ILE A 35 2.59 -9.07 -0.21
N LYS A 36 3.85 -8.73 0.08
CA LYS A 36 4.97 -9.67 0.22
C LYS A 36 5.23 -10.02 1.68
N SER A 37 5.31 -9.01 2.54
CA SER A 37 5.58 -9.17 3.97
C SER A 37 5.03 -7.97 4.75
N VAL A 38 4.83 -8.19 6.04
CA VAL A 38 4.61 -7.14 7.03
C VAL A 38 5.74 -7.26 8.04
N GLU A 39 6.45 -6.16 8.28
CA GLU A 39 7.64 -6.14 9.12
C GLU A 39 7.56 -4.97 10.10
N ASN A 40 7.99 -5.19 11.34
CA ASN A 40 8.10 -4.11 12.33
C ASN A 40 9.54 -3.62 12.37
N TRP A 41 9.75 -2.34 12.01
CA TRP A 41 11.05 -1.68 12.05
C TRP A 41 11.00 -0.59 13.11
N ASP A 42 11.66 -0.83 14.24
CA ASP A 42 11.76 0.11 15.37
C ASP A 42 10.40 0.66 15.85
N GLY A 43 9.38 -0.20 15.92
CA GLY A 43 8.04 0.14 16.38
C GLY A 43 7.09 0.63 15.29
N VAL A 44 7.56 0.75 14.04
CA VAL A 44 6.73 1.10 12.88
C VAL A 44 6.45 -0.14 12.04
N GLU A 45 5.17 -0.44 11.79
CA GLU A 45 4.78 -1.52 10.90
C GLU A 45 4.87 -1.08 9.43
N PHE A 46 5.74 -1.73 8.67
CA PHE A 46 5.90 -1.59 7.23
C PHE A 46 5.22 -2.74 6.49
N VAL A 47 4.48 -2.42 5.43
CA VAL A 47 3.99 -3.40 4.46
C VAL A 47 4.87 -3.33 3.22
N THR A 48 5.51 -4.45 2.91
CA THR A 48 6.29 -4.62 1.68
C THR A 48 5.39 -5.15 0.59
N ILE A 49 5.34 -4.46 -0.55
CA ILE A 49 4.53 -4.87 -1.71
C ILE A 49 5.39 -5.17 -2.93
N ASN A 50 4.95 -6.11 -3.76
CA ASN A 50 5.52 -6.35 -5.09
C ASN A 50 4.80 -5.51 -6.15
N SER A 51 5.56 -5.03 -7.13
CA SER A 51 5.11 -4.17 -8.22
C SER A 51 5.71 -4.69 -9.53
N ASN A 52 5.10 -5.75 -10.09
CA ASN A 52 5.71 -6.56 -11.16
C ASN A 52 5.51 -5.93 -12.54
N SER A 53 4.27 -5.57 -12.90
CA SER A 53 3.93 -4.98 -14.20
C SER A 53 3.47 -3.52 -14.12
N THR A 54 3.55 -2.92 -12.94
CA THR A 54 3.04 -1.58 -12.64
C THR A 54 3.97 -0.46 -13.13
N THR A 55 3.35 0.63 -13.56
CA THR A 55 4.01 1.88 -13.97
C THR A 55 4.30 2.79 -12.77
N LEU A 56 5.11 3.83 -12.99
CA LEU A 56 5.30 4.89 -12.00
C LEU A 56 3.98 5.64 -11.68
N THR A 57 3.07 5.72 -12.66
CA THR A 57 1.76 6.33 -12.45
C THR A 57 0.91 5.50 -11.49
N ASP A 58 0.95 4.17 -11.61
CA ASP A 58 0.24 3.27 -10.70
C ASP A 58 0.76 3.39 -9.26
N ILE A 59 2.08 3.50 -9.09
CA ILE A 59 2.70 3.71 -7.77
C ILE A 59 2.26 5.04 -7.16
N TYR A 60 2.28 6.13 -7.96
CA TYR A 60 1.85 7.44 -7.50
C TYR A 60 0.37 7.43 -7.08
N LEU A 61 -0.50 6.85 -7.92
CA LEU A 61 -1.92 6.76 -7.64
C LEU A 61 -2.20 5.89 -6.41
N LEU A 62 -1.53 4.74 -6.25
CA LEU A 62 -1.67 3.91 -5.06
C LEU A 62 -1.35 4.70 -3.78
N GLY A 63 -0.24 5.47 -3.79
CA GLY A 63 0.13 6.34 -2.67
C GLY A 63 -0.91 7.43 -2.40
N PHE A 64 -1.47 8.05 -3.44
CA PHE A 64 -2.55 9.03 -3.31
C PHE A 64 -3.81 8.40 -2.68
N TYR A 65 -4.23 7.23 -3.14
CA TYR A 65 -5.39 6.50 -2.59
C TYR A 65 -5.17 6.10 -1.12
N HIS A 66 -3.97 5.65 -0.77
CA HIS A 66 -3.61 5.37 0.61
C HIS A 66 -3.76 6.62 1.49
N GLY A 67 -3.24 7.77 1.05
CA GLY A 67 -3.39 9.03 1.78
C GLY A 67 -4.84 9.47 1.93
N MET A 68 -5.68 9.28 0.91
CA MET A 68 -7.11 9.57 0.99
C MET A 68 -7.83 8.69 2.02
N GLU A 69 -7.57 7.38 2.03
CA GLU A 69 -8.19 6.46 3.00
C GLU A 69 -7.81 6.85 4.44
N ILE A 70 -6.53 7.16 4.70
CA ILE A 70 -6.08 7.63 6.02
C ILE A 70 -6.81 8.91 6.41
N GLN A 71 -6.93 9.88 5.48
CA GLN A 71 -7.64 11.13 5.76
C GLN A 71 -9.13 10.91 6.05
N GLU A 72 -9.79 9.98 5.36
CA GLU A 72 -11.18 9.61 5.63
C GLU A 72 -11.34 8.94 7.01
N LEU A 73 -10.41 8.07 7.40
CA LEU A 73 -10.40 7.43 8.71
C LEU A 73 -10.18 8.46 9.83
N ARG A 74 -9.26 9.42 9.63
CA ARG A 74 -9.05 10.55 10.56
C ARG A 74 -10.30 11.41 10.71
N ALA A 75 -10.94 11.78 9.60
CA ALA A 75 -12.18 12.55 9.62
C ALA A 75 -13.33 11.84 10.37
N ARG A 76 -13.28 10.51 10.47
CA ARG A 76 -14.23 9.68 11.23
C ARG A 76 -13.78 9.36 12.66
N GLY A 77 -12.63 9.86 13.11
CA GLY A 77 -12.06 9.58 14.42
C GLY A 77 -11.60 8.13 14.62
N LYS A 78 -11.32 7.40 13.53
CA LYS A 78 -10.84 6.00 13.59
C LYS A 78 -9.32 5.88 13.67
N VAL A 79 -8.62 6.92 13.21
CA VAL A 79 -7.16 7.07 13.24
C VAL A 79 -6.87 8.50 13.73
N ASP A 80 -5.89 8.67 14.61
CA ASP A 80 -5.50 9.97 15.18
C ASP A 80 -4.03 10.34 14.90
N TRP A 81 -3.20 9.35 14.57
CA TRP A 81 -1.84 9.53 14.06
C TRP A 81 -1.82 10.02 12.62
#